data_AF-A0A3M2C5G4-F1
#
_entry.id   AF-A0A3M2C5G4-F1
#
_cell.length_a   1.000
_cell.length_b   1.000
_cell.length_c   1.000
_cell.angle_alpha   90.00
_cell.angle_beta   90.00
_cell.angle_gamma   90.00
#
_symmetry.space_group_name_H-M   'P 1'
#
loop_
_entity.id
_entity.type
_entity.pdbx_description
1 polymer ?
#
loop_
_entity_poly.entity_id
_entity_poly.type
_entity_poly.pdbx_seq_one_letter_code
_entity_poly.pdbx_strand_id
1 'polypeptide(L)'
;MRAVDRRRMLALPFLGALLATCTAPAPPSSPAADLTASYLERYFATFPSRATAAGRHDRDGELEDLSPEILAAWVAFNRQAGERARALLDGDLDADDCLDLELLLRQTELQVFDFAVLRRAQRDPLFWTGVLGNATVFLLVRDDHPLAERLESAVRRAEQIPRLTEQARQALAAAPADRLAAELCALAERQARASATFYDQGFPRAAAGLSGEEGERLRAALAAAGRRAAAALAALAEDLAALG
;
A
#
# COMPACT_ATOMS: atom_id res chain seq x y z
N MET A 1 -47.17 -13.88 -68.95
CA MET A 1 -46.72 -15.27 -69.19
C MET A 1 -45.42 -15.50 -68.43
N ARG A 2 -45.47 -16.41 -67.44
CA ARG A 2 -44.37 -17.14 -66.77
C ARG A 2 -43.49 -16.44 -65.73
N ALA A 3 -43.60 -17.02 -64.52
CA ALA A 3 -42.81 -16.94 -63.30
C ALA A 3 -41.29 -17.11 -63.48
N VAL A 4 -40.51 -16.70 -62.48
CA VAL A 4 -39.70 -17.60 -61.66
C VAL A 4 -39.49 -17.01 -60.26
N ASP A 5 -39.92 -17.80 -59.28
CA ASP A 5 -39.72 -17.74 -57.84
C ASP A 5 -38.26 -18.02 -57.47
N ARG A 6 -37.64 -17.19 -56.61
CA ARG A 6 -36.32 -17.50 -56.02
C ARG A 6 -36.23 -17.05 -54.56
N ARG A 7 -36.31 -18.08 -53.72
CA ARG A 7 -35.57 -18.30 -52.45
C ARG A 7 -36.13 -17.62 -51.20
N ARG A 8 -36.93 -18.44 -50.50
CA ARG A 8 -37.11 -18.50 -49.05
C ARG A 8 -35.75 -18.39 -48.33
N MET A 9 -35.50 -17.31 -47.60
CA MET A 9 -34.59 -17.32 -46.46
C MET A 9 -35.47 -17.37 -45.20
N LEU A 10 -35.40 -18.49 -44.49
CA LEU A 10 -36.03 -18.65 -43.18
C LEU A 10 -35.47 -17.59 -42.23
N ALA A 11 -36.37 -16.79 -41.65
CA ALA A 11 -36.07 -15.96 -40.48
C ALA A 11 -35.92 -16.87 -39.26
N LEU A 12 -34.72 -16.92 -38.68
CA LEU A 12 -34.41 -17.60 -37.43
C LEU A 12 -34.91 -16.71 -36.27
N PRO A 13 -35.72 -17.19 -35.32
CA PRO A 13 -36.22 -16.35 -34.25
C PRO A 13 -35.10 -16.04 -33.24
N PHE A 14 -34.98 -14.77 -32.88
CA PHE A 14 -34.16 -14.27 -31.77
C PHE A 14 -34.62 -14.96 -30.48
N LEU A 15 -33.84 -15.91 -29.99
CA LEU A 15 -34.03 -16.52 -28.68
C LEU A 15 -33.51 -15.55 -27.62
N GLY A 16 -34.42 -14.90 -26.89
CA GLY A 16 -34.10 -14.02 -25.77
C GLY A 16 -33.34 -14.78 -24.69
N ALA A 17 -32.09 -14.38 -24.46
CA ALA A 17 -31.26 -14.91 -23.40
C ALA A 17 -31.82 -14.48 -22.04
N LEU A 18 -32.29 -15.47 -21.28
CA LEU A 18 -32.70 -15.33 -19.89
C LEU A 18 -31.44 -15.10 -19.04
N LEU A 19 -31.17 -13.85 -18.65
CA LEU A 19 -30.15 -13.51 -17.66
C LEU A 19 -30.67 -13.94 -16.27
N ALA A 20 -30.54 -15.23 -15.97
CA ALA A 20 -30.66 -15.73 -14.61
C ALA A 20 -29.40 -15.32 -13.85
N THR A 21 -29.47 -14.22 -13.10
CA THR A 21 -28.46 -13.89 -12.09
C THR A 21 -28.58 -14.92 -10.97
N CYS A 22 -27.82 -16.01 -11.08
CA CYS A 22 -27.53 -16.88 -9.96
C CYS A 22 -26.65 -16.11 -8.97
N THR A 23 -27.28 -15.33 -8.09
CA THR A 23 -26.62 -14.88 -6.86
C THR A 23 -26.67 -16.06 -5.89
N ALA A 24 -25.74 -17.01 -6.06
CA ALA A 24 -25.52 -18.03 -5.05
C ALA A 24 -25.09 -17.31 -3.75
N PRO A 25 -25.68 -17.63 -2.59
CA PRO A 25 -25.19 -17.10 -1.33
C PRO A 25 -23.73 -17.53 -1.16
N ALA A 26 -22.88 -16.61 -0.74
CA ALA A 26 -21.50 -16.93 -0.41
C ALA A 26 -21.50 -18.09 0.61
N PRO A 27 -20.62 -19.10 0.45
CA PRO A 27 -20.51 -20.15 1.45
C PRO A 27 -20.26 -19.53 2.83
N PRO A 28 -20.80 -20.14 3.91
CA PRO A 28 -20.55 -19.66 5.26
C PRO A 28 -19.03 -19.57 5.49
N SER A 29 -18.56 -18.47 6.09
CA SER A 29 -17.13 -18.27 6.29
C SER A 29 -16.56 -19.34 7.22
N SER A 30 -15.47 -19.97 6.80
CA SER A 30 -14.71 -20.90 7.63
C SER A 30 -13.94 -20.11 8.71
N PRO A 31 -13.56 -20.74 9.83
CA PRO A 31 -12.66 -20.12 10.80
C PRO A 31 -11.33 -19.66 10.18
N ALA A 32 -10.86 -20.34 9.13
CA ALA A 32 -9.70 -19.94 8.35
C ALA A 32 -9.96 -18.63 7.59
N ALA A 33 -11.06 -18.56 6.83
CA ALA A 33 -11.47 -17.36 6.11
C ALA A 33 -11.65 -16.16 7.05
N ASP A 34 -12.28 -16.35 8.21
CA ASP A 34 -12.48 -15.30 9.21
C ASP A 34 -11.15 -14.78 9.77
N LEU A 35 -10.20 -15.67 10.07
CA LEU A 35 -8.88 -15.29 10.56
C LEU A 35 -8.09 -14.53 9.49
N THR A 36 -8.09 -15.02 8.25
CA THR A 36 -7.42 -14.38 7.11
C THR A 36 -8.00 -13.00 6.81
N ALA A 37 -9.32 -12.87 6.79
CA ALA A 37 -9.99 -11.57 6.58
C ALA A 37 -9.66 -10.57 7.69
N SER A 38 -9.71 -11.00 8.96
CA SER A 38 -9.34 -10.16 10.10
C SER A 38 -7.87 -9.74 10.05
N TYR A 39 -6.98 -10.65 9.62
CA TYR A 39 -5.57 -10.34 9.44
C TYR A 39 -5.34 -9.30 8.35
N LEU A 40 -6.00 -9.43 7.19
CA LEU A 40 -5.89 -8.48 6.09
C LEU A 40 -6.39 -7.09 6.50
N GLU A 41 -7.51 -6.97 7.20
CA GLU A 41 -8.00 -5.68 7.69
C GLU A 41 -7.01 -5.04 8.66
N ARG A 42 -6.43 -5.81 9.59
CA ARG A 42 -5.41 -5.28 10.51
C ARG A 42 -4.12 -4.91 9.78
N TYR A 43 -3.72 -5.68 8.78
CA TYR A 43 -2.55 -5.41 7.95
C TYR A 43 -2.71 -4.11 7.16
N PHE A 44 -3.85 -3.90 6.49
CA PHE A 44 -4.11 -2.67 5.73
C PHE A 44 -4.32 -1.45 6.62
N ALA A 45 -4.83 -1.61 7.84
CA ALA A 45 -4.86 -0.54 8.82
C ALA A 45 -3.45 -0.15 9.32
N THR A 46 -2.50 -1.11 9.36
CA THR A 46 -1.11 -0.85 9.77
C THR A 46 -0.28 -0.29 8.61
N PHE A 47 -0.54 -0.75 7.39
CA PHE A 47 0.17 -0.38 6.17
C PHE A 47 -0.78 0.16 5.08
N PRO A 48 -1.34 1.37 5.27
CA PRO A 48 -2.32 1.94 4.33
C PRO A 48 -1.77 2.13 2.91
N SER A 49 -0.46 2.39 2.74
CA SER A 49 0.12 2.47 1.39
C SER A 49 0.07 1.13 0.64
N ARG A 50 0.14 0.00 1.38
CA ARG A 50 -0.02 -1.35 0.83
C ARG A 50 -1.47 -1.68 0.52
N ALA A 51 -2.43 -1.07 1.23
CA ALA A 51 -3.84 -1.15 0.88
C ALA A 51 -4.08 -0.53 -0.51
N THR A 52 -3.60 0.69 -0.73
CA THR A 52 -3.64 1.34 -2.05
C THR A 52 -2.97 0.47 -3.13
N ALA A 53 -1.79 -0.09 -2.84
CA ALA A 53 -1.09 -0.97 -3.79
C ALA A 53 -1.92 -2.20 -4.20
N ALA A 54 -2.68 -2.76 -3.25
CA ALA A 54 -3.58 -3.88 -3.45
C ALA A 54 -4.94 -3.50 -4.09
N GLY A 55 -5.18 -2.22 -4.41
CA GLY A 55 -6.45 -1.74 -4.96
C GLY A 55 -7.54 -1.47 -3.92
N ARG A 56 -7.18 -1.33 -2.64
CA ARG A 56 -8.07 -0.90 -1.57
C ARG A 56 -7.95 0.62 -1.38
N HIS A 57 -9.00 1.32 -1.80
CA HIS A 57 -9.00 2.79 -1.91
C HIS A 57 -9.57 3.51 -0.67
N ASP A 58 -10.13 2.78 0.29
CA ASP A 58 -10.70 3.30 1.53
C ASP A 58 -9.66 3.98 2.44
N ARG A 59 -8.36 3.76 2.18
CA ARG A 59 -7.23 4.32 2.94
C ARG A 59 -6.25 5.12 2.09
N ASP A 60 -6.65 5.54 0.89
CA ASP A 60 -5.78 6.24 -0.07
C ASP A 60 -5.19 7.56 0.46
N GLY A 61 -5.83 8.19 1.44
CA GLY A 61 -5.30 9.40 2.07
C GLY A 61 -4.33 9.15 3.23
N GLU A 62 -4.14 7.92 3.69
CA GLU A 62 -3.42 7.60 4.93
C GLU A 62 -1.98 7.13 4.67
N LEU A 63 -1.05 7.47 5.57
CA LEU A 63 0.33 6.98 5.55
C LEU A 63 0.64 6.23 6.86
N GLU A 64 1.54 5.25 6.80
CA GLU A 64 1.93 4.43 7.95
C GLU A 64 2.27 5.24 9.20
N ASP A 65 1.90 4.72 10.37
CA ASP A 65 2.51 5.07 11.65
C ASP A 65 3.44 3.94 12.07
N LEU A 66 4.75 4.20 12.02
CA LEU A 66 5.80 3.23 12.33
C LEU A 66 6.51 3.59 13.65
N SER A 67 5.78 4.23 14.57
CA SER A 67 6.23 4.46 15.94
C SER A 67 6.53 3.12 16.66
N PRO A 68 7.44 3.12 17.65
CA PRO A 68 7.78 1.92 18.41
C PRO A 68 6.56 1.21 19.00
N GLU A 69 5.56 1.97 19.45
CA GLU A 69 4.33 1.46 20.06
C GLU A 69 3.48 0.70 19.03
N ILE A 70 3.30 1.27 17.83
CA ILE A 70 2.53 0.62 16.75
C ILE A 70 3.25 -0.62 16.24
N LEU A 71 4.58 -0.56 16.07
CA LEU A 71 5.37 -1.72 15.65
C LEU A 71 5.36 -2.84 16.71
N ALA A 72 5.43 -2.51 18.00
CA ALA A 72 5.31 -3.49 19.08
C ALA A 72 3.93 -4.16 19.08
N ALA A 73 2.86 -3.38 18.92
CA ALA A 73 1.50 -3.90 18.79
C ALA A 73 1.34 -4.79 17.53
N TRP A 74 1.98 -4.42 16.42
CA TRP A 74 2.00 -5.22 15.19
C TRP A 74 2.69 -6.57 15.40
N VAL A 75 3.85 -6.59 16.07
CA VAL A 75 4.56 -7.83 16.41
C VAL A 75 3.72 -8.72 17.33
N ALA A 76 3.09 -8.15 18.37
CA ALA A 76 2.25 -8.90 19.29
C ALA A 76 1.04 -9.53 18.57
N PHE A 77 0.37 -8.75 17.71
CA PHE A 77 -0.72 -9.22 16.88
C PHE A 77 -0.30 -10.40 15.98
N ASN A 78 0.86 -10.31 15.32
CA ASN A 78 1.34 -11.38 14.46
C ASN A 78 1.69 -12.66 15.23
N ARG A 79 2.24 -12.57 16.44
CA ARG A 79 2.46 -13.74 17.29
C ARG A 79 1.15 -14.46 17.61
N GLN A 80 0.12 -13.71 18.02
CA GLN A 80 -1.19 -14.26 18.33
C GLN A 80 -1.89 -14.83 17.09
N ALA A 81 -1.83 -14.14 15.95
CA ALA A 81 -2.40 -14.63 14.70
C ALA A 81 -1.74 -15.94 14.25
N GLY A 82 -0.40 -16.04 14.37
CA GLY A 82 0.33 -17.27 14.05
C GLY A 82 -0.01 -18.43 14.99
N GLU A 83 -0.21 -18.18 16.28
CA GLU A 83 -0.70 -19.20 17.23
C GLU A 83 -2.10 -19.70 16.87
N ARG A 84 -3.00 -18.79 16.52
CA ARG A 84 -4.36 -19.15 16.05
C ARG A 84 -4.33 -19.94 14.75
N ALA A 85 -3.47 -19.56 13.80
CA ALA A 85 -3.33 -20.28 12.54
C ALA A 85 -2.82 -21.71 12.77
N ARG A 86 -1.82 -21.91 13.63
CA ARG A 86 -1.35 -23.26 13.99
C ARG A 86 -2.45 -24.11 14.64
N ALA A 87 -3.19 -23.54 15.58
CA ALA A 87 -4.27 -24.27 16.25
C ALA A 87 -5.40 -24.69 15.29
N LEU A 88 -5.68 -23.89 14.26
CA LEU A 88 -6.65 -24.24 13.22
C LEU A 88 -6.11 -25.32 12.27
N LEU A 89 -4.81 -25.28 11.93
CA LEU A 89 -4.14 -26.28 11.09
C LEU A 89 -4.11 -27.69 11.72
N ASP A 90 -4.23 -27.80 13.04
CA ASP A 90 -4.36 -29.09 13.74
C ASP A 90 -5.76 -29.74 13.56
N GLY A 91 -6.71 -29.01 12.95
CA GLY A 91 -8.07 -29.46 12.70
C GLY A 91 -8.25 -30.22 11.38
N ASP A 92 -9.50 -30.61 11.12
CA ASP A 92 -9.92 -31.14 9.81
C ASP A 92 -10.32 -29.96 8.92
N LEU A 93 -9.53 -29.70 7.88
CA LEU A 93 -9.67 -28.56 6.97
C LEU A 93 -9.74 -29.07 5.53
N ASP A 94 -10.48 -28.36 4.68
CA ASP A 94 -10.33 -28.57 3.25
C ASP A 94 -8.98 -28.04 2.75
N ALA A 95 -8.67 -28.35 1.49
CA ALA A 95 -7.36 -28.01 0.92
C ALA A 95 -7.13 -26.50 0.78
N ASP A 96 -8.19 -25.72 0.56
CA ASP A 96 -8.10 -24.28 0.35
C ASP A 96 -7.88 -23.57 1.70
N ASP A 97 -8.65 -23.92 2.72
CA ASP A 97 -8.49 -23.42 4.09
C ASP A 97 -7.10 -23.78 4.67
N CYS A 98 -6.62 -25.00 4.39
CA CYS A 98 -5.29 -25.43 4.81
C CYS A 98 -4.20 -24.56 4.16
N LEU A 99 -4.27 -24.34 2.84
CA LEU A 99 -3.32 -23.50 2.12
C LEU A 99 -3.33 -22.05 2.61
N ASP A 100 -4.52 -21.47 2.81
CA ASP A 100 -4.67 -20.10 3.31
C ASP A 100 -4.04 -19.93 4.70
N LEU A 101 -4.26 -20.89 5.60
CA LEU A 101 -3.67 -20.86 6.94
C LEU A 101 -2.16 -21.09 6.94
N GLU A 102 -1.64 -21.94 6.06
CA GLU A 102 -0.19 -22.12 5.89
C GLU A 102 0.47 -20.82 5.42
N LEU A 103 -0.10 -20.16 4.40
CA LEU A 103 0.39 -18.89 3.89
C LEU A 103 0.31 -17.79 4.96
N LEU A 104 -0.80 -17.72 5.68
CA LEU A 104 -0.97 -16.78 6.78
C LEU A 104 0.06 -17.01 7.88
N LEU A 105 0.30 -18.27 8.28
CA LEU A 105 1.30 -18.61 9.28
C LEU A 105 2.69 -18.12 8.86
N ARG A 106 3.11 -18.40 7.62
CA ARG A 106 4.41 -17.91 7.09
C ARG A 106 4.49 -16.39 7.05
N GLN A 107 3.40 -15.73 6.66
CA GLN A 107 3.33 -14.29 6.66
C GLN A 107 3.51 -13.73 8.09
N THR A 108 2.84 -14.30 9.10
CA THR A 108 3.00 -13.84 10.49
C THR A 108 4.42 -14.04 11.00
N GLU A 109 5.06 -15.16 10.66
CA GLU A 109 6.45 -15.45 11.02
C GLU A 109 7.42 -14.44 10.37
N LEU A 110 7.20 -14.10 9.10
CA LEU A 110 7.98 -13.07 8.40
C LEU A 110 7.84 -11.70 9.07
N GLN A 111 6.61 -11.29 9.44
CA GLN A 111 6.39 -10.00 10.11
C GLN A 111 7.08 -9.94 11.48
N VAL A 112 6.99 -11.02 12.28
CA VAL A 112 7.72 -11.09 13.55
C VAL A 112 9.22 -11.06 13.33
N PHE A 113 9.72 -11.76 12.31
CA PHE A 113 11.14 -11.76 11.98
C PHE A 113 11.64 -10.36 11.59
N ASP A 114 10.96 -9.67 10.67
CA ASP A 114 11.33 -8.33 10.21
C ASP A 114 11.42 -7.31 11.37
N PHE A 115 10.41 -7.27 12.23
CA PHE A 115 10.29 -6.19 13.22
C PHE A 115 10.86 -6.55 14.60
N ALA A 116 10.84 -7.82 15.00
CA ALA A 116 11.37 -8.24 16.31
C ALA A 116 12.80 -8.77 16.24
N VAL A 117 13.17 -9.48 15.17
CA VAL A 117 14.49 -10.13 15.05
C VAL A 117 15.47 -9.24 14.28
N LEU A 118 15.14 -8.90 13.04
CA LEU A 118 15.95 -8.01 12.21
C LEU A 118 15.91 -6.58 12.72
N ARG A 119 14.81 -6.18 13.39
CA ARG A 119 14.62 -4.82 13.91
C ARG A 119 14.81 -3.78 12.79
N ARG A 120 14.21 -4.04 11.61
CA ARG A 120 14.47 -3.27 10.38
C ARG A 120 14.31 -1.77 10.56
N ALA A 121 13.27 -1.33 11.27
CA ALA A 121 13.05 0.09 11.57
C ALA A 121 14.26 0.77 12.28
N GLN A 122 15.04 0.03 13.07
CA GLN A 122 16.21 0.58 13.78
C GLN A 122 17.54 0.22 13.11
N ARG A 123 17.57 -0.65 12.10
CA ARG A 123 18.83 -1.20 11.55
C ARG A 123 18.97 -1.09 10.04
N ASP A 124 17.89 -0.76 9.35
CA ASP A 124 17.83 -0.72 7.90
C ASP A 124 17.33 0.66 7.45
N PRO A 125 18.22 1.60 7.09
CA PRO A 125 17.79 2.90 6.59
C PRO A 125 17.01 2.79 5.26
N LEU A 126 17.20 1.72 4.48
CA LEU A 126 16.46 1.49 3.23
C LEU A 126 15.02 1.09 3.46
N PHE A 127 14.67 0.56 4.64
CA PHE A 127 13.29 0.35 5.03
C PHE A 127 12.51 1.67 4.98
N TRP A 128 13.07 2.73 5.56
CA TRP A 128 12.43 4.04 5.63
C TRP A 128 12.32 4.71 4.27
N THR A 129 13.41 4.77 3.51
CA THR A 129 13.41 5.39 2.19
C THR A 129 12.58 4.61 1.18
N GLY A 130 12.46 3.29 1.36
CA GLY A 130 11.54 2.44 0.60
C GLY A 130 10.07 2.82 0.83
N VAL A 131 9.64 3.02 2.07
CA VAL A 131 8.26 3.45 2.37
C VAL A 131 8.02 4.88 1.89
N LEU A 132 8.92 5.81 2.25
CA LEU A 132 8.80 7.23 1.91
C LEU A 132 8.82 7.49 0.39
N GLY A 133 9.69 6.77 -0.34
CA GLY A 133 9.79 6.92 -1.79
C GLY A 133 8.59 6.35 -2.55
N ASN A 134 7.88 5.38 -1.99
CA ASN A 134 6.70 4.78 -2.60
C ASN A 134 5.37 5.38 -2.15
N ALA A 135 5.39 6.28 -1.14
CA ALA A 135 4.20 6.78 -0.46
C ALA A 135 3.07 7.21 -1.41
N THR A 136 3.38 7.98 -2.46
CA THR A 136 2.37 8.50 -3.40
C THR A 136 2.37 7.83 -4.76
N VAL A 137 3.27 6.88 -5.05
CA VAL A 137 3.49 6.36 -6.41
C VAL A 137 2.19 5.84 -7.03
N PHE A 138 1.50 4.92 -6.36
CA PHE A 138 0.29 4.30 -6.92
C PHE A 138 -0.88 5.28 -7.11
N LEU A 139 -0.97 6.33 -6.28
CA LEU A 139 -1.98 7.38 -6.47
C LEU A 139 -1.72 8.21 -7.72
N LEU A 140 -0.45 8.33 -8.13
CA LEU A 140 -0.05 9.17 -9.25
C LEU A 140 -0.08 8.41 -10.58
N VAL A 141 0.32 7.14 -10.59
CA VAL A 141 0.57 6.40 -11.84
C VAL A 141 -0.57 5.48 -12.28
N ARG A 142 -1.48 5.09 -11.37
CA ARG A 142 -2.62 4.21 -11.71
C ARG A 142 -3.78 5.02 -12.28
N ASP A 143 -4.65 4.37 -13.03
CA ASP A 143 -5.86 4.96 -13.61
C ASP A 143 -7.11 4.13 -13.25
N ASP A 144 -7.28 3.91 -11.95
CA ASP A 144 -8.38 3.14 -11.34
C ASP A 144 -9.48 4.04 -10.75
N HIS A 145 -9.20 5.33 -10.55
CA HIS A 145 -10.13 6.35 -10.06
C HIS A 145 -9.92 7.70 -10.77
N PRO A 146 -10.92 8.62 -10.74
CA PRO A 146 -10.78 9.96 -11.30
C PRO A 146 -9.51 10.66 -10.81
N LEU A 147 -8.80 11.32 -11.74
CA LEU A 147 -7.50 11.95 -11.44
C LEU A 147 -7.58 12.93 -10.27
N ALA A 148 -8.62 13.76 -10.20
CA ALA A 148 -8.81 14.71 -9.10
C ALA A 148 -8.85 14.03 -7.73
N GLU A 149 -9.65 12.96 -7.59
CA GLU A 149 -9.79 12.20 -6.34
C GLU A 149 -8.46 11.58 -5.91
N ARG A 150 -7.71 11.00 -6.85
CA ARG A 150 -6.38 10.42 -6.59
C ARG A 150 -5.39 11.48 -6.13
N LEU A 151 -5.39 12.66 -6.75
CA LEU A 151 -4.50 13.75 -6.37
C LEU A 151 -4.86 14.34 -5.01
N GLU A 152 -6.14 14.40 -4.62
CA GLU A 152 -6.54 14.77 -3.27
C GLU A 152 -6.01 13.79 -2.21
N SER A 153 -6.14 12.49 -2.46
CA SER A 153 -5.52 11.46 -1.63
C SER A 153 -3.99 11.62 -1.58
N ALA A 154 -3.35 11.92 -2.71
CA ALA A 154 -1.91 12.11 -2.76
C ALA A 154 -1.46 13.31 -1.93
N VAL A 155 -2.22 14.43 -1.96
CA VAL A 155 -1.98 15.60 -1.10
C VAL A 155 -2.07 15.19 0.37
N ARG A 156 -3.18 14.55 0.80
CA ARG A 156 -3.38 14.13 2.20
C ARG A 156 -2.26 13.20 2.68
N ARG A 157 -1.80 12.30 1.82
CA ARG A 157 -0.70 11.38 2.13
C ARG A 157 0.64 12.09 2.20
N ALA A 158 0.92 13.01 1.28
CA ALA A 158 2.16 13.79 1.28
C ALA A 158 2.27 14.70 2.52
N GLU A 159 1.15 15.19 3.05
CA GLU A 159 1.13 15.96 4.30
C GLU A 159 1.58 15.17 5.53
N GLN A 160 1.56 13.84 5.48
CA GLN A 160 2.00 12.96 6.56
C GLN A 160 3.47 12.54 6.44
N ILE A 161 4.13 12.80 5.31
CA ILE A 161 5.55 12.47 5.09
C ILE A 161 6.46 13.09 6.15
N PRO A 162 6.27 14.36 6.59
CA PRO A 162 7.08 14.92 7.68
C PRO A 162 7.00 14.11 8.98
N ARG A 163 5.81 13.63 9.37
CA ARG A 163 5.64 12.78 10.56
C ARG A 163 6.41 11.47 10.42
N LEU A 164 6.24 10.77 9.30
CA LEU A 164 6.91 9.49 9.08
C LEU A 164 8.43 9.65 8.97
N THR A 165 8.88 10.75 8.38
CA THR A 165 10.31 11.09 8.30
C THR A 165 10.90 11.31 9.68
N GLU A 166 10.18 12.01 10.57
CA GLU A 166 10.64 12.19 11.95
C GLU A 166 10.73 10.87 12.72
N GLN A 167 9.78 9.94 12.50
CA GLN A 167 9.88 8.57 13.06
C GLN A 167 11.14 7.84 12.55
N ALA A 168 11.48 8.01 11.26
CA ALA A 168 12.71 7.45 10.70
C ALA A 168 13.96 7.99 11.38
N ARG A 169 14.04 9.32 11.52
CA ARG A 169 15.18 10.01 12.15
C ARG A 169 15.38 9.54 13.58
N GLN A 170 14.30 9.46 14.36
CA GLN A 170 14.34 9.00 15.75
C GLN A 170 14.76 7.52 15.85
N ALA A 171 14.22 6.66 14.99
CA ALA A 171 14.55 5.24 15.01
C ALA A 171 16.01 4.96 14.64
N LEU A 172 16.55 5.70 13.66
CA LEU A 172 17.95 5.57 13.22
C LEU A 172 18.93 6.21 14.21
N ALA A 173 18.60 7.37 14.79
CA ALA A 173 19.44 8.01 15.80
C ALA A 173 19.55 7.21 17.11
N ALA A 174 18.52 6.44 17.47
CA ALA A 174 18.55 5.56 18.62
C ALA A 174 19.35 4.26 18.40
N ALA A 175 19.73 3.96 17.15
CA ALA A 175 20.48 2.76 16.81
C ALA A 175 21.98 2.94 17.13
N PRO A 176 22.65 1.92 17.69
CA PRO A 176 24.10 1.92 17.77
C PRO A 176 24.70 2.06 16.36
N ALA A 177 25.63 3.00 16.17
CA ALA A 177 26.18 3.31 14.85
C ALA A 177 26.85 2.11 14.17
N ASP A 178 27.44 1.20 14.95
CA ASP A 178 28.03 -0.07 14.47
C ASP A 178 26.99 -1.06 13.90
N ARG A 179 25.69 -0.78 14.06
CA ARG A 179 24.58 -1.58 13.54
C ARG A 179 23.96 -1.02 12.27
N LEU A 180 24.40 0.16 11.82
CA LEU A 180 23.98 0.74 10.55
C LEU A 180 25.12 0.59 9.55
N ALA A 181 24.88 -0.16 8.47
CA ALA A 181 25.87 -0.32 7.41
C ALA A 181 26.01 0.99 6.62
N ALA A 182 27.23 1.54 6.56
CA ALA A 182 27.53 2.82 5.91
C ALA A 182 27.08 2.84 4.44
N GLU A 183 27.23 1.72 3.72
CA GLU A 183 26.80 1.60 2.33
C GLU A 183 25.27 1.72 2.18
N LEU A 184 24.51 1.21 3.14
CA LEU A 184 23.05 1.33 3.16
C LEU A 184 22.64 2.76 3.54
N CYS A 185 23.33 3.41 4.48
CA CYS A 185 23.12 4.83 4.79
C CYS A 185 23.37 5.71 3.56
N ALA A 186 24.48 5.49 2.85
CA ALA A 186 24.81 6.24 1.63
C ALA A 186 23.78 6.00 0.50
N LEU A 187 23.25 4.78 0.36
CA LEU A 187 22.19 4.53 -0.61
C LEU A 187 20.86 5.18 -0.19
N ALA A 188 20.49 5.09 1.08
CA ALA A 188 19.29 5.70 1.62
C ALA A 188 19.36 7.24 1.49
N GLU A 189 20.51 7.85 1.74
CA GLU A 189 20.76 9.27 1.55
C GLU A 189 20.43 9.72 0.12
N ARG A 190 20.98 9.02 -0.89
CA ARG A 190 20.68 9.31 -2.30
C ARG A 190 19.19 9.15 -2.63
N GLN A 191 18.54 8.13 -2.08
CA GLN A 191 17.10 7.91 -2.26
C GLN A 191 16.28 9.04 -1.63
N ALA A 192 16.62 9.46 -0.41
CA ALA A 192 15.95 10.56 0.28
C ALA A 192 16.10 11.88 -0.49
N ARG A 193 17.29 12.20 -1.03
CA ARG A 193 17.48 13.37 -1.90
C ARG A 193 16.68 13.31 -3.18
N ALA A 194 16.62 12.14 -3.83
CA ALA A 194 15.83 11.95 -5.03
C ALA A 194 14.33 12.15 -4.75
N SER A 195 13.82 11.57 -3.66
CA SER A 195 12.44 11.77 -3.22
C SER A 195 12.17 13.24 -2.86
N ALA A 196 13.10 13.93 -2.18
CA ALA A 196 12.96 15.36 -1.89
C ALA A 196 12.82 16.20 -3.18
N THR A 197 13.68 15.92 -4.17
CA THR A 197 13.62 16.58 -5.49
C THR A 197 12.28 16.31 -6.19
N PHE A 198 11.81 15.05 -6.14
CA PHE A 198 10.52 14.69 -6.69
C PHE A 198 9.37 15.46 -6.01
N TYR A 199 9.32 15.52 -4.69
CA TYR A 199 8.23 16.21 -3.99
C TYR A 199 8.24 17.73 -4.21
N ASP A 200 9.42 18.34 -4.35
CA ASP A 200 9.53 19.78 -4.63
C ASP A 200 9.13 20.13 -6.08
N GLN A 201 9.64 19.36 -7.05
CA GLN A 201 9.58 19.75 -8.47
C GLN A 201 8.64 18.90 -9.31
N GLY A 202 8.58 17.59 -9.04
CA GLY A 202 7.82 16.60 -9.80
C GLY A 202 6.36 16.51 -9.35
N PHE A 203 6.13 16.45 -8.05
CA PHE A 203 4.81 16.24 -7.45
C PHE A 203 3.76 17.29 -7.86
N PRO A 204 4.06 18.60 -7.94
CA PRO A 204 3.10 19.60 -8.41
C PRO A 204 2.68 19.41 -9.87
N ARG A 205 3.52 18.77 -10.69
CA ARG A 205 3.24 18.53 -12.12
C ARG A 205 2.22 17.43 -12.34
N ALA A 206 1.87 16.66 -11.31
CA ALA A 206 0.85 15.60 -11.42
C ALA A 206 -0.53 16.15 -11.81
N ALA A 207 -0.84 17.42 -11.49
CA ALA A 207 -2.07 18.08 -11.89
C ALA A 207 -2.06 18.67 -13.33
N ALA A 208 -1.04 18.38 -14.15
CA ALA A 208 -0.94 18.95 -15.50
C ALA A 208 -2.12 18.58 -16.43
N GLY A 209 -2.78 17.44 -16.19
CA GLY A 209 -3.96 17.01 -16.93
C GLY A 209 -5.28 17.67 -16.48
N LEU A 210 -5.27 18.47 -15.40
CA LEU A 210 -6.45 19.14 -14.87
C LEU A 210 -6.47 20.62 -15.24
N SER A 211 -7.65 21.12 -15.60
CA SER A 211 -7.89 22.51 -16.02
C SER A 211 -8.94 23.17 -15.12
N GLY A 212 -9.06 24.49 -15.24
CA GLY A 212 -10.00 25.28 -14.44
C GLY A 212 -9.62 25.38 -12.96
N GLU A 213 -10.57 25.87 -12.17
CA GLU A 213 -10.36 26.20 -10.75
C GLU A 213 -9.96 24.98 -9.91
N GLU A 214 -10.50 23.79 -10.20
CA GLU A 214 -10.11 22.55 -9.53
C GLU A 214 -8.65 22.17 -9.80
N GLY A 215 -8.21 22.24 -11.06
CA GLY A 215 -6.82 21.98 -11.43
C GLY A 215 -5.85 22.98 -10.80
N GLU A 216 -6.24 24.26 -10.71
CA GLU A 216 -5.47 25.29 -10.01
C GLU A 216 -5.36 25.03 -8.52
N ARG A 217 -6.47 24.72 -7.86
CA ARG A 217 -6.52 24.36 -6.44
C ARG A 217 -5.63 23.15 -6.14
N LEU A 218 -5.75 22.06 -6.93
CA LEU A 218 -4.97 20.85 -6.71
C LEU A 218 -3.48 21.07 -6.95
N ARG A 219 -3.10 21.81 -7.99
CA ARG A 219 -1.69 22.16 -8.24
C ARG A 219 -1.09 22.94 -7.08
N ALA A 220 -1.82 23.91 -6.54
CA ALA A 220 -1.40 24.67 -5.37
C ALA A 220 -1.26 23.78 -4.12
N ALA A 221 -2.21 22.88 -3.89
CA ALA A 221 -2.18 21.94 -2.78
C ALA A 221 -1.00 20.95 -2.87
N LEU A 222 -0.78 20.35 -4.05
CA LEU A 222 0.38 19.49 -4.33
C LEU A 222 1.69 20.24 -4.12
N ALA A 223 1.80 21.49 -4.56
CA ALA A 223 2.98 22.32 -4.33
C ALA A 223 3.23 22.61 -2.85
N ALA A 224 2.18 22.91 -2.08
CA ALA A 224 2.32 23.18 -0.65
C ALA A 224 2.72 21.92 0.14
N ALA A 225 2.04 20.79 -0.08
CA ALA A 225 2.35 19.52 0.56
C ALA A 225 3.72 18.99 0.13
N GLY A 226 4.02 19.09 -1.18
CA GLY A 226 5.30 18.71 -1.77
C GLY A 226 6.49 19.43 -1.16
N ARG A 227 6.43 20.75 -0.98
CA ARG A 227 7.49 21.51 -0.28
C ARG A 227 7.73 21.04 1.15
N ARG A 228 6.66 20.72 1.90
CA ARG A 228 6.78 20.20 3.27
C ARG A 228 7.44 18.81 3.29
N ALA A 229 6.99 17.92 2.41
CA ALA A 229 7.57 16.60 2.25
C ALA A 229 9.05 16.67 1.82
N ALA A 230 9.36 17.54 0.86
CA ALA A 230 10.72 17.73 0.36
C ALA A 230 11.68 18.24 1.44
N ALA A 231 11.26 19.22 2.24
CA ALA A 231 12.05 19.73 3.36
C ALA A 231 12.35 18.63 4.40
N ALA A 232 11.35 17.82 4.76
CA ALA A 232 11.55 16.71 5.69
C ALA A 232 12.51 15.64 5.14
N LEU A 233 12.34 15.25 3.87
CA LEU A 233 13.20 14.27 3.21
C LEU A 233 14.64 14.77 3.03
N ALA A 234 14.82 16.06 2.76
CA ALA A 234 16.15 16.67 2.71
C ALA A 234 16.85 16.61 4.07
N ALA A 235 16.14 16.90 5.17
CA ALA A 235 16.68 16.77 6.52
C ALA A 235 17.06 15.32 6.86
N LEU A 236 16.22 14.33 6.49
CA LEU A 236 16.57 12.91 6.64
C LEU A 236 17.81 12.55 5.82
N ALA A 237 17.96 13.08 4.61
CA ALA A 237 19.15 12.83 3.79
C ALA A 237 20.43 13.37 4.45
N GLU A 238 20.37 14.53 5.13
CA GLU A 238 21.48 15.08 5.90
C GLU A 238 21.86 14.18 7.09
N ASP A 239 20.87 13.70 7.83
CA ASP A 239 21.11 12.76 8.95
C ASP A 239 21.74 11.45 8.45
N LEU A 240 21.25 10.91 7.32
CA LEU A 240 21.80 9.70 6.71
C LEU A 240 23.23 9.91 6.19
N ALA A 241 23.53 11.09 5.65
CA ALA A 241 24.88 11.46 5.22
C ALA A 241 25.86 11.51 6.40
N ALA A 242 25.40 11.85 7.60
CA ALA A 242 26.24 11.86 8.81
C ALA A 242 26.49 10.44 9.38
N LEU A 243 25.72 9.44 8.95
CA LEU A 243 25.81 8.05 9.41
C LEU A 243 26.59 7.13 8.46
N GLY A 244 26.92 7.57 7.23
CA GLY A 244 27.67 6.81 6.23
C GLY A 244 29.02 7.43 5.91
#